data_AF-A0A673FU45-F1
#
_entry.id   AF-A0A673FU45-F1
#
_cell.length_a   1.000
_cell.length_b   1.000
_cell.length_c   1.000
_cell.angle_alpha   90.00
_cell.angle_beta   90.00
_cell.angle_gamma   90.00
#
_symmetry.space_group_name_H-M   'P 1'
#
loop_
_entity.id
_entity.type
_entity.pdbx_description
1 polymer ?
#
loop_
_entity_poly.entity_id
_entity_poly.type
_entity_poly.pdbx_seq_one_letter_code
_entity_poly.pdbx_strand_id
1 'polypeptide(L)'
;MKSVSNYLKVKPRECCLFMPLFSVNAGRIHSATVKTVNATKSTVNVEWAEKGMTKGKEVVVCSFQNVRASELPSRSSRIPTSERKLYSLLFRFKVGLLTSTSVNLWCVSHLKLLLRIVHLKSQVCMKCMLSSCSPIMLIHDASRPNKQFYQMIEEYRETLEKVPMSLSDPVKPHRICVGVRKRPLNKKELAKKEIDVVTIPGNGALLLHEPKQKVDLTKYLENQTFHFDYSFDEDATNDLVYRFTAKPLVKTIFEGGMATCFAYGQTGSGKTHTMGGDFSGKSQNSSKGIYALAAQDVFTLLRQKRYADMDLCPYVTFFEIYNGKVFDLLNKKAKLRVLEDEKQQVNVVGLQEVPVSSVDDVIKMIERGSACRTSGQTFANASSSRSHAVLQVILRRRNFLHGKFSLVDLAGNERGTDVSSNDRHTIVETAEINRSLLALKECIRSLGQNSEHIPFRMSKLTQVLRDSFIGENSRTCMIAMISPGMNSCEYTLNTLRYSVLPAFEAISQVSEMEERFYEELKVCSFLCFLRFV
;
A
#
# COMPACT_ATOMS: atom_id res chain seq x y z
N MET A 1 -33.54 -40.06 37.31
CA MET A 1 -33.60 -39.03 38.37
C MET A 1 -32.46 -38.04 38.18
N LYS A 2 -32.69 -36.72 38.27
CA LYS A 2 -31.70 -35.60 38.30
C LYS A 2 -30.74 -35.53 37.08
N SER A 3 -30.68 -34.50 36.23
CA SER A 3 -31.09 -33.08 36.27
C SER A 3 -30.45 -32.22 37.37
N VAL A 4 -29.31 -31.60 37.02
CA VAL A 4 -28.69 -30.40 37.62
C VAL A 4 -27.90 -29.74 36.47
N SER A 5 -28.36 -28.69 35.78
CA SER A 5 -28.64 -27.30 36.17
C SER A 5 -27.41 -26.37 36.14
N ASN A 6 -27.53 -25.29 35.36
CA ASN A 6 -26.50 -24.27 35.09
C ASN A 6 -26.15 -23.42 36.32
N TYR A 7 -24.87 -23.13 36.56
CA TYR A 7 -24.44 -21.91 37.29
C TYR A 7 -22.99 -21.49 36.94
N LEU A 8 -22.84 -20.72 35.85
CA LEU A 8 -21.64 -19.91 35.62
C LEU A 8 -21.85 -18.54 36.27
N LYS A 9 -21.36 -18.36 37.51
CA LYS A 9 -21.43 -17.08 38.25
C LYS A 9 -20.46 -16.05 37.65
N VAL A 10 -20.90 -15.33 36.63
CA VAL A 10 -20.25 -14.09 36.20
C VAL A 10 -20.54 -13.02 37.25
N LYS A 11 -19.51 -12.56 37.98
CA LYS A 11 -19.63 -11.37 38.84
C LYS A 11 -19.58 -10.12 37.97
N PRO A 12 -20.56 -9.20 38.02
CA PRO A 12 -20.36 -7.87 37.50
C PRO A 12 -19.44 -7.11 38.45
N ARG A 13 -18.32 -6.62 37.94
CA ARG A 13 -17.60 -5.49 38.55
C ARG A 13 -17.35 -4.44 37.50
N GLU A 14 -17.93 -3.28 37.77
CA GLU A 14 -17.87 -2.10 36.91
C GLU A 14 -16.42 -1.65 36.74
N CYS A 15 -15.97 -1.60 35.49
CA CYS A 15 -14.84 -0.76 35.09
C CYS A 15 -15.39 0.31 34.16
N CYS A 16 -16.05 1.32 34.75
CA CYS A 16 -16.43 2.54 34.04
C CYS A 16 -15.15 3.30 33.67
N LEU A 17 -14.61 3.02 32.49
CA LEU A 17 -13.56 3.82 31.85
C LEU A 17 -14.13 5.19 31.50
N PHE A 18 -13.92 6.16 32.39
CA PHE A 18 -14.10 7.58 32.09
C PHE A 18 -13.00 8.03 31.11
N MET A 19 -13.26 7.91 29.81
CA MET A 19 -12.49 8.59 28.76
C MET A 19 -13.33 9.72 28.17
N PRO A 20 -12.90 10.99 28.27
CA PRO A 20 -13.58 12.08 27.58
C PRO A 20 -13.33 11.97 26.08
N LEU A 21 -14.34 11.56 25.32
CA LEU A 21 -14.28 11.54 23.86
C LEU A 21 -14.84 12.85 23.30
N PHE A 22 -14.13 13.40 22.32
CA PHE A 22 -14.48 14.65 21.64
C PHE A 22 -15.12 14.36 20.28
N SER A 23 -16.39 14.74 20.11
CA SER A 23 -17.10 14.62 18.84
C SER A 23 -17.00 15.91 18.02
N VAL A 24 -16.59 15.81 16.75
CA VAL A 24 -16.55 16.95 15.82
C VAL A 24 -17.82 16.98 14.99
N ASN A 25 -18.67 17.97 15.23
CA ASN A 25 -19.74 18.39 14.32
C ASN A 25 -19.86 19.92 14.39
N ALA A 26 -19.91 20.59 13.24
CA ALA A 26 -20.04 22.05 13.14
C ALA A 26 -19.04 22.89 13.99
N GLY A 27 -17.81 22.39 14.17
CA GLY A 27 -16.72 23.15 14.80
C GLY A 27 -16.83 23.35 16.32
N ARG A 28 -17.69 22.59 17.02
CA ARG A 28 -17.77 22.61 18.49
C ARG A 28 -17.39 21.26 19.09
N ILE A 29 -16.62 21.32 20.19
CA ILE A 29 -16.12 20.17 20.92
C ILE A 29 -17.03 19.94 22.13
N HIS A 30 -17.61 18.74 22.22
CA HIS A 30 -18.43 18.30 23.35
C HIS A 30 -17.81 17.05 24.00
N SER A 31 -17.87 16.97 25.33
CA SER A 31 -17.54 15.75 26.06
C SER A 31 -18.67 14.75 25.93
N ALA A 32 -18.38 13.56 25.40
CA ALA A 32 -19.34 12.48 25.22
C ALA A 32 -18.98 11.24 26.05
N THR A 33 -20.01 10.48 26.45
CA THR A 33 -19.93 9.24 27.22
C THR A 33 -20.28 8.06 26.31
N VAL A 34 -19.44 7.02 26.30
CA VAL A 34 -19.74 5.76 25.60
C VAL A 34 -20.85 5.01 26.35
N LYS A 35 -21.86 4.53 25.62
CA LYS A 35 -22.95 3.71 26.17
C LYS A 35 -22.83 2.24 25.81
N THR A 36 -22.58 1.94 24.53
CA THR A 36 -22.45 0.56 24.04
C THR A 36 -21.39 0.47 22.94
N VAL A 37 -20.74 -0.69 22.85
CA VAL A 37 -19.72 -1.01 21.84
C VAL A 37 -20.20 -2.25 21.09
N ASN A 38 -20.23 -2.19 19.76
CA ASN A 38 -20.58 -3.31 18.89
C ASN A 38 -19.34 -3.79 18.14
N ALA A 39 -18.71 -4.85 18.65
CA ALA A 39 -17.50 -5.43 18.08
C ALA A 39 -17.72 -5.92 16.63
N THR A 40 -18.86 -6.57 16.36
CA THR A 40 -19.20 -7.15 15.05
C THR A 40 -19.38 -6.09 13.95
N LYS A 41 -19.84 -4.89 14.31
CA LYS A 41 -19.98 -3.76 13.38
C LYS A 41 -18.81 -2.77 13.44
N SER A 42 -17.87 -2.95 14.37
CA SER A 42 -16.83 -1.96 14.70
C SER A 42 -17.40 -0.56 14.95
N THR A 43 -18.49 -0.47 15.72
CA THR A 43 -19.15 0.81 16.07
C THR A 43 -19.28 1.02 17.57
N VAL A 44 -19.36 2.29 17.98
CA VAL A 44 -19.52 2.74 19.36
C VAL A 44 -20.66 3.75 19.41
N ASN A 45 -21.62 3.56 20.31
CA ASN A 45 -22.66 4.55 20.58
C ASN A 45 -22.18 5.50 21.67
N VAL A 46 -22.12 6.79 21.33
CA VAL A 46 -21.75 7.88 22.26
C VAL A 46 -22.93 8.81 22.49
N GLU A 47 -23.08 9.28 23.73
CA GLU A 47 -24.07 10.28 24.12
C GLU A 47 -23.41 11.52 24.72
N TRP A 48 -23.95 12.71 24.43
CA TRP A 48 -23.52 13.97 25.05
C TRP A 48 -24.71 14.85 25.40
N ALA A 49 -24.52 15.73 26.38
CA ALA A 49 -25.50 16.76 26.73
C ALA A 49 -25.23 18.03 25.90
N GLU A 50 -26.27 18.53 25.22
CA GLU A 50 -26.24 19.82 24.52
C GLU A 50 -27.50 20.60 24.86
N LYS A 51 -27.35 21.82 25.43
CA LYS A 51 -28.47 22.71 25.80
C LYS A 51 -29.57 22.04 26.64
N GLY A 52 -29.19 21.17 27.58
CA GLY A 52 -30.13 20.47 28.46
C GLY A 52 -30.81 19.24 27.84
N MET A 53 -30.49 18.87 26.60
CA MET A 53 -30.98 17.65 25.95
C MET A 53 -29.84 16.65 25.75
N THR A 54 -30.10 15.37 25.99
CA THR A 54 -29.18 14.27 25.66
C THR A 54 -29.30 13.95 24.16
N LYS A 55 -28.17 13.89 23.46
CA LYS A 55 -28.07 13.46 22.06
C LYS A 55 -27.15 12.25 21.95
N GLY A 56 -27.48 11.32 21.06
CA GLY A 56 -26.68 10.11 20.79
C GLY A 56 -26.22 10.03 19.33
N LYS A 57 -25.11 9.35 19.07
CA LYS A 57 -24.63 9.02 17.72
C LYS A 57 -23.85 7.70 17.72
N GLU A 58 -24.06 6.87 16.70
CA GLU A 58 -23.21 5.71 16.40
C GLU A 58 -21.97 6.17 15.60
N VAL A 59 -20.78 5.78 16.04
CA VAL A 59 -19.48 6.19 15.48
C VAL A 59 -18.65 4.96 15.14
N VAL A 60 -18.10 4.89 13.92
CA VAL A 60 -17.24 3.78 13.48
C VAL A 60 -15.85 3.90 14.12
N VAL A 61 -15.31 2.81 14.67
CA VAL A 61 -14.09 2.79 15.48
C VAL A 61 -12.85 3.34 14.74
N CYS A 62 -12.78 3.21 13.41
CA CYS A 62 -11.71 3.83 12.60
C CYS A 62 -11.68 5.37 12.64
N SER A 63 -12.67 6.03 13.24
CA SER A 63 -12.71 7.49 13.40
C SER A 63 -11.85 8.03 14.55
N PHE A 64 -11.27 7.16 15.39
CA PHE A 64 -10.41 7.55 16.51
C PHE A 64 -8.93 7.54 16.11
N GLN A 65 -8.39 8.72 15.78
CA GLN A 65 -6.95 8.93 15.61
C GLN A 65 -6.47 10.03 16.57
N ASN A 66 -5.26 9.85 17.11
CA ASN A 66 -4.54 10.73 18.05
C ASN A 66 -5.08 10.86 19.48
N VAL A 67 -4.68 9.92 20.34
CA VAL A 67 -4.43 10.19 21.77
C VAL A 67 -3.00 9.70 22.09
N ARG A 68 -2.13 10.59 22.61
CA ARG A 68 -0.74 10.25 22.95
C ARG A 68 -0.69 9.40 24.22
N ALA A 69 -0.03 8.26 24.15
CA ALA A 69 0.17 7.34 25.28
C ALA A 69 1.32 7.79 26.22
N SER A 70 1.33 9.06 26.64
CA SER A 70 2.37 9.64 27.53
C SER A 70 1.86 10.07 28.90
N GLU A 71 0.60 9.80 29.24
CA GLU A 71 0.00 10.11 30.55
C GLU A 71 -0.72 8.87 31.15
N LEU A 72 0.07 7.95 31.71
CA LEU A 72 -0.42 6.86 32.56
C LEU A 72 0.33 6.90 33.90
N PRO A 73 -0.31 7.28 35.03
CA PRO A 73 0.33 7.24 36.33
C PRO A 73 0.56 5.81 36.79
N SER A 74 1.81 5.46 37.09
CA SER A 74 2.16 4.21 37.76
C SER A 74 1.54 4.12 39.15
N ARG A 75 0.96 2.96 39.51
CA ARG A 75 0.36 2.71 40.82
C ARG A 75 1.34 2.90 41.98
N SER A 76 1.01 3.78 42.92
CA SER A 76 1.29 3.56 44.34
C SER A 76 0.18 4.19 45.21
N SER A 77 0.14 3.89 46.49
CA SER A 77 -1.10 3.84 47.29
C SER A 77 -1.22 4.88 48.43
N ARG A 78 -2.48 5.10 48.87
CA ARG A 78 -2.98 5.62 50.17
C ARG A 78 -3.60 7.03 50.18
N ILE A 79 -4.37 7.28 51.25
CA ILE A 79 -5.54 8.16 51.34
C ILE A 79 -5.25 9.39 52.25
N PRO A 80 -6.22 10.25 52.63
CA PRO A 80 -6.26 11.67 52.24
C PRO A 80 -5.85 12.64 53.36
N THR A 81 -5.77 13.95 53.06
CA THR A 81 -6.36 14.99 53.93
C THR A 81 -6.46 16.37 53.24
N SER A 82 -7.28 17.22 53.85
CA SER A 82 -7.67 18.57 53.45
C SER A 82 -6.56 19.63 53.57
N GLU A 83 -6.73 20.70 52.79
CA GLU A 83 -6.22 22.07 53.03
C GLU A 83 -4.78 22.27 53.53
N ARG A 84 -3.89 22.72 52.62
CA ARG A 84 -2.93 23.80 52.91
C ARG A 84 -2.40 24.46 51.64
N LYS A 85 -2.56 25.79 51.57
CA LYS A 85 -1.83 26.70 50.68
C LYS A 85 -0.60 27.27 51.44
N LEU A 86 0.31 27.89 50.67
CA LEU A 86 1.54 28.59 51.08
C LEU A 86 2.65 27.63 51.58
N TYR A 87 3.94 27.82 51.26
CA TYR A 87 4.72 28.99 50.81
C TYR A 87 5.54 28.63 49.53
N SER A 88 5.91 29.47 48.57
CA SER A 88 6.28 30.90 48.53
C SER A 88 7.54 31.29 49.32
N LEU A 89 8.74 31.13 48.75
CA LEU A 89 9.83 32.08 49.01
C LEU A 89 10.90 32.16 47.90
N LEU A 90 10.77 33.17 47.04
CA LEU A 90 11.91 33.93 46.52
C LEU A 90 11.66 35.41 46.87
N PHE A 91 12.09 35.79 48.08
CA PHE A 91 12.26 37.18 48.53
C PHE A 91 13.52 37.77 47.84
N ARG A 92 13.76 39.07 47.65
CA ARG A 92 13.57 40.25 48.53
C ARG A 92 13.74 41.52 47.65
N PHE A 93 13.00 42.63 47.80
CA PHE A 93 13.22 43.78 48.73
C PHE A 93 11.96 44.70 48.63
N LYS A 94 11.26 45.11 49.71
CA LYS A 94 11.46 46.33 50.55
C LYS A 94 11.73 47.61 49.74
N VAL A 95 11.01 48.74 49.89
CA VAL A 95 10.30 49.39 51.05
C VAL A 95 8.94 49.99 50.54
N GLY A 96 7.89 50.34 51.32
CA GLY A 96 7.66 50.44 52.77
C GLY A 96 6.19 50.74 53.15
N LEU A 97 5.93 51.83 53.90
CA LEU A 97 4.61 52.33 54.34
C LEU A 97 4.38 53.78 53.85
N LEU A 98 3.14 54.15 53.47
CA LEU A 98 2.36 55.29 54.02
C LEU A 98 1.05 55.56 53.22
N THR A 99 -0.04 55.74 53.98
CA THR A 99 -1.24 56.59 53.75
C THR A 99 -2.04 56.61 52.43
N SER A 100 -3.32 56.23 52.59
CA SER A 100 -4.52 57.05 52.26
C SER A 100 -5.12 57.08 50.83
N THR A 101 -6.45 56.91 50.82
CA THR A 101 -7.45 57.45 49.88
C THR A 101 -7.42 57.09 48.39
N SER A 102 -8.28 56.11 48.06
CA SER A 102 -9.38 56.23 47.07
C SER A 102 -9.10 56.72 45.64
N VAL A 103 -9.15 55.81 44.64
CA VAL A 103 -10.09 55.83 43.48
C VAL A 103 -10.13 54.42 42.84
N ASN A 104 -11.29 54.03 42.30
CA ASN A 104 -11.66 52.70 41.78
C ASN A 104 -10.69 52.05 40.76
N LEU A 105 -10.30 50.78 41.02
CA LEU A 105 -9.50 49.94 40.12
C LEU A 105 -10.35 48.88 39.35
N TRP A 106 -11.56 49.24 38.90
CA TRP A 106 -12.45 48.30 38.18
C TRP A 106 -12.36 48.40 36.64
N CYS A 107 -11.55 49.32 36.10
CA CYS A 107 -11.53 49.64 34.66
C CYS A 107 -10.37 49.01 33.85
N VAL A 108 -9.29 48.57 34.51
CA VAL A 108 -8.02 48.19 33.82
C VAL A 108 -8.02 46.74 33.30
N SER A 109 -8.81 45.84 33.89
CA SER A 109 -8.85 44.41 33.52
C SER A 109 -9.66 44.14 32.24
N HIS A 110 -10.77 44.86 32.02
CA HIS A 110 -11.55 44.74 30.77
C HIS A 110 -10.84 45.37 29.57
N LEU A 111 -10.08 46.44 29.75
CA LEU A 111 -9.36 47.09 28.64
C LEU A 111 -8.29 46.17 28.02
N LYS A 112 -7.60 45.35 28.83
CA LYS A 112 -6.62 44.36 28.35
C LYS A 112 -7.26 43.19 27.59
N LEU A 113 -8.51 42.82 27.93
CA LEU A 113 -9.25 41.78 27.20
C LEU A 113 -9.79 42.32 25.87
N LEU A 114 -10.30 43.56 25.86
CA LEU A 114 -10.71 44.26 24.64
C LEU A 114 -9.54 44.49 23.68
N LEU A 115 -8.36 44.92 24.16
CA LEU A 115 -7.17 45.02 23.29
C LEU A 115 -6.79 43.67 22.67
N ARG A 116 -6.86 42.56 23.41
CA ARG A 116 -6.59 41.22 22.84
C ARG A 116 -7.63 40.81 21.79
N ILE A 117 -8.91 41.07 22.02
CA ILE A 117 -9.97 40.77 21.05
C ILE A 117 -9.86 41.65 19.79
N VAL A 118 -9.50 42.93 19.94
CA VAL A 118 -9.22 43.83 18.81
C VAL A 118 -7.96 43.40 18.05
N HIS A 119 -6.91 42.94 18.73
CA HIS A 119 -5.69 42.43 18.09
C HIS A 119 -5.94 41.12 17.32
N LEU A 120 -6.73 40.19 17.88
CA LEU A 120 -7.14 38.96 17.19
C LEU A 120 -8.11 39.24 16.02
N LYS A 121 -9.08 40.16 16.18
CA LYS A 121 -9.92 40.60 15.06
C LYS A 121 -9.11 41.32 13.99
N SER A 122 -8.09 42.10 14.36
CA SER A 122 -7.16 42.72 13.41
C SER A 122 -6.35 41.67 12.66
N GLN A 123 -5.79 40.65 13.32
CA GLN A 123 -5.06 39.57 12.64
C GLN A 123 -5.95 38.71 11.71
N VAL A 124 -7.20 38.44 12.10
CA VAL A 124 -8.16 37.74 11.22
C VAL A 124 -8.61 38.65 10.06
N CYS A 125 -8.90 39.92 10.32
CA CYS A 125 -9.25 40.90 9.29
C CYS A 125 -8.09 41.17 8.33
N MET A 126 -6.84 41.15 8.80
CA MET A 126 -5.65 41.29 7.97
C MET A 126 -5.39 40.03 7.13
N LYS A 127 -5.70 38.82 7.65
CA LYS A 127 -5.76 37.61 6.81
C LYS A 127 -6.89 37.68 5.76
N CYS A 128 -8.05 38.25 6.09
CA CYS A 128 -9.13 38.45 5.12
C CYS A 128 -8.83 39.56 4.09
N MET A 129 -8.18 40.66 4.47
CA MET A 129 -7.75 41.71 3.52
C MET A 129 -6.54 41.28 2.68
N LEU A 130 -5.68 40.39 3.21
CA LEU A 130 -4.69 39.69 2.39
C LEU A 130 -5.34 38.67 1.44
N SER A 131 -6.54 38.14 1.72
CA SER A 131 -7.30 37.33 0.75
C SER A 131 -7.94 38.14 -0.39
N SER A 132 -7.92 39.47 -0.30
CA SER A 132 -8.21 40.39 -1.40
C SER A 132 -6.96 40.97 -2.09
N CYS A 133 -5.76 40.63 -1.60
CA CYS A 133 -4.54 40.80 -2.38
C CYS A 133 -4.29 39.49 -3.14
N SER A 134 -4.22 39.56 -4.47
CA SER A 134 -3.84 38.40 -5.28
C SER A 134 -2.52 37.82 -4.74
N PRO A 135 -2.44 36.51 -4.40
CA PRO A 135 -1.20 35.95 -3.91
C PRO A 135 -0.12 36.14 -4.97
N ILE A 136 1.08 36.45 -4.48
CA ILE A 136 2.29 36.76 -5.24
C ILE A 136 2.31 35.94 -6.53
N MET A 137 2.21 36.63 -7.67
CA MET A 137 2.37 35.99 -8.98
C MET A 137 3.82 35.52 -9.13
N LEU A 138 4.09 34.32 -8.62
CA LEU A 138 5.08 33.45 -9.26
C LEU A 138 4.76 33.45 -10.75
N ILE A 139 5.79 33.70 -11.58
CA ILE A 139 5.68 33.88 -13.02
C ILE A 139 5.40 32.51 -13.66
N HIS A 140 4.20 31.99 -13.43
CA HIS A 140 3.71 30.71 -13.88
C HIS A 140 2.63 30.90 -14.93
N ASP A 141 3.12 31.00 -16.17
CA ASP A 141 2.50 30.54 -17.40
C ASP A 141 0.95 30.55 -17.38
N ALA A 142 0.40 31.72 -17.75
CA ALA A 142 -1.04 31.91 -17.85
C ALA A 142 -1.73 30.98 -18.87
N SER A 143 -0.97 30.28 -19.72
CA SER A 143 -1.50 29.39 -20.77
C SER A 143 -1.68 27.93 -20.33
N ARG A 144 -1.43 27.57 -19.06
CA ARG A 144 -1.55 26.16 -18.64
C ARG A 144 -3.03 25.71 -18.62
N PRO A 145 -3.43 24.66 -19.37
CA PRO A 145 -4.77 24.09 -19.26
C PRO A 145 -5.00 23.56 -17.84
N ASN A 146 -6.23 23.69 -17.34
CA ASN A 146 -6.64 23.23 -16.00
C ASN A 146 -5.84 23.84 -14.82
N LYS A 147 -5.25 25.04 -14.99
CA LYS A 147 -4.48 25.78 -13.97
C LYS A 147 -5.11 25.81 -12.57
N GLN A 148 -6.44 25.95 -12.46
CA GLN A 148 -7.13 25.94 -11.16
C GLN A 148 -6.94 24.63 -10.38
N PHE A 149 -7.04 23.46 -11.03
CA PHE A 149 -6.78 22.18 -10.36
C PHE A 149 -5.30 22.05 -9.96
N TYR A 150 -4.38 22.53 -10.81
CA TYR A 150 -2.96 22.55 -10.47
C TYR A 150 -2.68 23.36 -9.20
N GLN A 151 -3.24 24.57 -9.09
CA GLN A 151 -3.10 25.42 -7.89
C GLN A 151 -3.64 24.75 -6.63
N MET A 152 -4.84 24.16 -6.70
CA MET A 152 -5.43 23.44 -5.57
C MET A 152 -4.60 22.23 -5.12
N ILE A 153 -3.89 21.56 -6.04
CA ILE A 153 -3.01 20.41 -5.72
C ILE A 153 -1.72 20.90 -5.06
N GLU A 154 -1.09 21.95 -5.58
CA GLU A 154 0.14 22.50 -4.99
C GLU A 154 -0.12 23.10 -3.59
N GLU A 155 -1.20 23.88 -3.42
CA GLU A 155 -1.66 24.38 -2.11
C GLU A 155 -1.89 23.23 -1.11
N TYR A 156 -2.43 22.10 -1.55
CA TYR A 156 -2.59 20.93 -0.69
C TYR A 156 -1.24 20.26 -0.36
N ARG A 157 -0.33 20.17 -1.34
CA ARG A 157 1.01 19.58 -1.16
C ARG A 157 1.85 20.36 -0.16
N GLU A 158 1.72 21.67 -0.07
CA GLU A 158 2.36 22.51 0.96
C GLU A 158 1.92 22.14 2.39
N THR A 159 0.76 21.51 2.57
CA THR A 159 0.28 21.06 3.88
C THR A 159 0.79 19.68 4.31
N LEU A 160 1.49 18.96 3.42
CA LEU A 160 1.93 17.58 3.66
C LEU A 160 3.40 17.50 4.09
N GLU A 161 3.64 16.79 5.18
CA GLU A 161 4.97 16.29 5.52
C GLU A 161 5.29 15.07 4.64
N LYS A 162 6.46 15.08 3.98
CA LYS A 162 6.95 13.98 3.14
C LYS A 162 8.09 13.25 3.86
N VAL A 163 7.95 11.93 4.03
CA VAL A 163 8.95 11.02 4.58
C VAL A 163 9.26 9.95 3.51
N PRO A 164 10.19 10.21 2.57
CA PRO A 164 10.51 9.25 1.51
C PRO A 164 11.13 7.97 2.09
N MET A 165 10.87 6.83 1.45
CA MET A 165 11.43 5.55 1.89
C MET A 165 12.93 5.47 1.59
N SER A 166 13.69 4.89 2.51
CA SER A 166 15.14 4.74 2.44
C SER A 166 15.55 3.28 2.32
N LEU A 167 16.72 3.03 1.74
CA LEU A 167 17.36 1.70 1.75
C LEU A 167 17.64 1.19 3.17
N SER A 168 17.72 2.08 4.17
CA SER A 168 17.91 1.72 5.58
C SER A 168 16.70 1.03 6.21
N ASP A 169 15.52 1.17 5.64
CA ASP A 169 14.28 0.85 6.34
C ASP A 169 14.09 -0.67 6.47
N PRO A 170 13.49 -1.15 7.58
CA PRO A 170 13.33 -2.58 7.83
C PRO A 170 12.30 -3.19 6.88
N VAL A 171 12.68 -4.29 6.22
CA VAL A 171 11.77 -5.07 5.37
C VAL A 171 10.90 -5.95 6.26
N LYS A 172 9.57 -5.75 6.23
CA LYS A 172 8.61 -6.59 6.95
C LYS A 172 8.34 -7.90 6.20
N PRO A 173 8.29 -9.05 6.89
CA PRO A 173 7.86 -10.31 6.30
C PRO A 173 6.34 -10.36 6.20
N HIS A 174 5.81 -10.52 4.98
CA HIS A 174 4.39 -10.81 4.76
C HIS A 174 4.26 -12.00 3.80
N ARG A 175 3.24 -12.85 3.99
CA ARG A 175 2.95 -13.94 3.04
C ARG A 175 2.53 -13.37 1.69
N ILE A 176 1.77 -12.28 1.71
CA ILE A 176 1.48 -11.48 0.53
C ILE A 176 1.84 -10.02 0.82
N CYS A 177 2.66 -9.43 -0.05
CA CYS A 177 3.12 -8.05 0.02
C CYS A 177 2.52 -7.24 -1.14
N VAL A 178 2.01 -6.03 -0.88
CA VAL A 178 1.51 -5.10 -1.90
C VAL A 178 2.27 -3.78 -1.82
N GLY A 179 3.08 -3.51 -2.84
CA GLY A 179 3.73 -2.23 -3.06
C GLY A 179 3.03 -1.42 -4.15
N VAL A 180 3.03 -0.09 -4.05
CA VAL A 180 2.59 0.82 -5.12
C VAL A 180 3.76 1.67 -5.61
N ARG A 181 3.91 1.83 -6.92
CA ARG A 181 4.96 2.64 -7.55
C ARG A 181 4.38 3.70 -8.48
N LYS A 182 4.61 4.97 -8.13
CA LYS A 182 4.44 6.11 -9.02
C LYS A 182 5.65 6.20 -9.96
N ARG A 183 5.43 6.38 -11.27
CA ARG A 183 6.50 6.82 -12.19
C ARG A 183 6.51 8.35 -12.30
N PRO A 184 7.62 8.99 -12.72
CA PRO A 184 7.60 10.40 -13.07
C PRO A 184 6.71 10.68 -14.31
N LEU A 185 6.30 11.95 -14.46
CA LEU A 185 5.70 12.45 -15.71
C LEU A 185 6.73 12.36 -16.84
N ASN A 186 6.32 11.82 -17.99
CA ASN A 186 7.20 11.67 -19.14
C ASN A 186 7.26 12.96 -19.99
N LYS A 187 8.26 13.06 -20.88
CA LYS A 187 8.47 14.26 -21.72
C LYS A 187 7.24 14.67 -22.55
N LYS A 188 6.38 13.74 -22.98
CA LYS A 188 5.15 14.05 -23.73
C LYS A 188 4.05 14.61 -22.83
N GLU A 189 3.94 14.10 -21.60
CA GLU A 189 3.00 14.61 -20.59
C GLU A 189 3.41 16.02 -20.12
N LEU A 190 4.70 16.22 -19.86
CA LEU A 190 5.27 17.53 -19.54
C LEU A 190 5.06 18.56 -20.66
N ALA A 191 5.28 18.16 -21.93
CA ALA A 191 5.02 19.03 -23.09
C ALA A 191 3.53 19.39 -23.26
N LYS A 192 2.61 18.49 -22.88
CA LYS A 192 1.16 18.76 -22.79
C LYS A 192 0.75 19.55 -21.55
N LYS A 193 1.71 19.86 -20.66
CA LYS A 193 1.51 20.50 -19.35
C LYS A 193 0.56 19.73 -18.43
N GLU A 194 0.51 18.40 -18.57
CA GLU A 194 -0.27 17.51 -17.69
C GLU A 194 -0.05 17.85 -16.21
N ILE A 195 -1.08 17.62 -15.41
CA ILE A 195 -1.05 17.85 -13.97
C ILE A 195 -0.75 16.51 -13.31
N ASP A 196 0.22 16.49 -12.40
CA ASP A 196 0.45 15.35 -11.52
C ASP A 196 -0.60 15.35 -10.41
N VAL A 197 -1.47 14.33 -10.40
CA VAL A 197 -2.56 14.17 -9.44
C VAL A 197 -2.24 13.16 -8.33
N VAL A 198 -1.00 12.67 -8.24
CA VAL A 198 -0.59 11.68 -7.25
C VAL A 198 0.50 12.23 -6.34
N THR A 199 0.30 12.12 -5.03
CA THR A 199 1.31 12.46 -4.03
C THR A 199 1.57 11.26 -3.15
N ILE A 200 2.84 10.89 -2.97
CA ILE A 200 3.25 9.85 -2.02
C ILE A 200 3.90 10.58 -0.84
N PRO A 201 3.21 10.69 0.32
CA PRO A 201 3.78 11.32 1.51
C PRO A 201 4.75 10.38 2.26
N GLY A 202 4.75 9.08 1.97
CA GLY A 202 5.60 8.09 2.62
C GLY A 202 4.82 7.12 3.52
N ASN A 203 5.55 6.32 4.31
CA ASN A 203 4.98 5.38 5.29
C ASN A 203 3.93 4.40 4.72
N GLY A 204 4.06 3.98 3.45
CA GLY A 204 3.10 3.10 2.78
C GLY A 204 1.82 3.81 2.31
N ALA A 205 1.65 5.10 2.59
CA ALA A 205 0.49 5.87 2.16
C ALA A 205 0.67 6.46 0.75
N LEU A 206 -0.43 6.54 0.03
CA LEU A 206 -0.54 7.20 -1.27
C LEU A 206 -1.80 8.07 -1.29
N LEU A 207 -1.69 9.26 -1.86
CA LEU A 207 -2.78 10.20 -2.02
C LEU A 207 -3.08 10.45 -3.51
N LEU A 208 -4.34 10.25 -3.90
CA LEU A 208 -4.86 10.61 -5.22
C LEU A 208 -5.74 11.86 -5.10
N HIS A 209 -5.39 12.90 -5.86
CA HIS A 209 -6.13 14.16 -5.95
C HIS A 209 -7.13 14.08 -7.11
N GLU A 210 -8.27 13.41 -6.95
CA GLU A 210 -9.23 13.22 -8.05
C GLU A 210 -9.91 14.55 -8.41
N PRO A 211 -9.69 15.13 -9.62
CA PRO A 211 -10.25 16.42 -9.98
C PRO A 211 -11.72 16.26 -10.38
N LYS A 212 -12.62 16.92 -9.66
CA LYS A 212 -14.06 16.84 -9.90
C LYS A 212 -14.69 18.20 -10.09
N GLN A 213 -15.90 18.18 -10.64
CA GLN A 213 -16.72 19.34 -10.88
C GLN A 213 -18.13 19.06 -10.37
N LYS A 214 -18.66 19.99 -9.56
CA LYS A 214 -20.03 19.95 -9.07
C LYS A 214 -21.01 20.36 -10.17
N VAL A 215 -22.31 20.14 -9.92
CA VAL A 215 -23.41 20.51 -10.82
C VAL A 215 -23.47 22.02 -11.09
N ASP A 216 -23.06 22.85 -10.12
CA ASP A 216 -22.92 24.31 -10.22
C ASP A 216 -21.66 24.76 -10.99
N LEU A 217 -20.96 23.82 -11.64
CA LEU A 217 -19.67 23.99 -12.31
C LEU A 217 -18.48 24.29 -11.38
N THR A 218 -18.65 24.32 -10.06
CA THR A 218 -17.56 24.53 -9.10
C THR A 218 -16.58 23.37 -9.13
N LYS A 219 -15.31 23.65 -9.46
CA LYS A 219 -14.20 22.69 -9.43
C LYS A 219 -13.77 22.41 -7.99
N TYR A 220 -13.49 21.14 -7.68
CA TYR A 220 -12.97 20.71 -6.38
C TYR A 220 -12.06 19.47 -6.53
N LEU A 221 -11.24 19.20 -5.52
CA LEU A 221 -10.45 17.97 -5.43
C LEU A 221 -11.13 16.99 -4.46
N GLU A 222 -11.25 15.74 -4.86
CA GLU A 222 -11.62 14.63 -3.97
C GLU A 222 -10.35 13.82 -3.64
N ASN A 223 -9.73 14.19 -2.52
CA ASN A 223 -8.48 13.59 -2.06
C ASN A 223 -8.76 12.21 -1.42
N GLN A 224 -8.32 11.14 -2.08
CA GLN A 224 -8.47 9.76 -1.63
C GLN A 224 -7.12 9.19 -1.18
N THR A 225 -7.03 8.78 0.10
CA THR A 225 -5.84 8.12 0.66
C THR A 225 -5.97 6.60 0.55
N PHE A 226 -4.90 5.95 0.09
CA PHE A 226 -4.75 4.51 -0.02
C PHE A 226 -3.52 4.09 0.80
N HIS A 227 -3.57 2.90 1.41
CA HIS A 227 -2.47 2.36 2.21
C HIS A 227 -1.98 1.04 1.60
N PHE A 228 -0.67 0.84 1.67
CA PHE A 228 0.09 -0.26 1.10
C PHE A 228 1.20 -0.66 2.07
N ASP A 229 1.80 -1.84 1.89
CA ASP A 229 2.98 -2.24 2.67
C ASP A 229 4.17 -1.32 2.35
N TYR A 230 4.28 -0.90 1.08
CA TYR A 230 5.32 0.00 0.57
C TYR A 230 4.76 0.96 -0.49
N SER A 231 5.18 2.23 -0.44
CA SER A 231 4.78 3.26 -1.40
C SER A 231 6.02 3.96 -1.99
N PHE A 232 6.29 3.73 -3.27
CA PHE A 232 7.45 4.22 -4.00
C PHE A 232 7.07 5.46 -4.85
N ASP A 233 7.72 6.58 -4.58
CA ASP A 233 7.57 7.85 -5.30
C ASP A 233 8.22 7.84 -6.70
N GLU A 234 8.13 8.98 -7.39
CA GLU A 234 8.69 9.18 -8.72
C GLU A 234 10.23 9.07 -8.81
N ASP A 235 10.95 9.24 -7.69
CA ASP A 235 12.41 9.18 -7.63
C ASP A 235 12.92 7.77 -7.27
N ALA A 236 12.04 6.88 -6.82
CA ALA A 236 12.37 5.50 -6.44
C ALA A 236 12.94 4.67 -7.60
N THR A 237 14.18 4.22 -7.44
CA THR A 237 14.91 3.37 -8.41
C THR A 237 14.39 1.94 -8.45
N ASN A 238 14.73 1.19 -9.52
CA ASN A 238 14.41 -0.24 -9.61
C ASN A 238 15.04 -1.04 -8.44
N ASP A 239 16.25 -0.67 -7.99
CA ASP A 239 16.94 -1.29 -6.86
C ASP A 239 16.20 -1.11 -5.53
N LEU A 240 15.67 0.10 -5.28
CA LEU A 240 14.86 0.40 -4.09
C LEU A 240 13.57 -0.42 -4.11
N VAL A 241 12.85 -0.42 -5.24
CA VAL A 241 11.64 -1.23 -5.42
C VAL A 241 11.95 -2.71 -5.21
N TYR A 242 12.99 -3.22 -5.86
CA TYR A 242 13.43 -4.62 -5.79
C TYR A 242 13.73 -5.06 -4.35
N ARG A 243 14.45 -4.24 -3.57
CA ARG A 243 14.84 -4.53 -2.18
C ARG A 243 13.66 -4.85 -1.28
N PHE A 244 12.57 -4.09 -1.40
CA PHE A 244 11.39 -4.23 -0.54
C PHE A 244 10.32 -5.20 -1.09
N THR A 245 10.37 -5.53 -2.38
CA THR A 245 9.33 -6.35 -3.06
C THR A 245 9.80 -7.78 -3.36
N ALA A 246 10.72 -7.93 -4.33
CA ALA A 246 11.11 -9.23 -4.87
C ALA A 246 12.33 -9.86 -4.18
N LYS A 247 13.27 -9.05 -3.66
CA LYS A 247 14.48 -9.54 -2.96
C LYS A 247 14.18 -10.51 -1.79
N PRO A 248 13.18 -10.25 -0.92
CA PRO A 248 12.88 -11.17 0.20
C PRO A 248 12.37 -12.53 -0.28
N LEU A 249 11.69 -12.57 -1.44
CA LEU A 249 11.13 -13.79 -2.03
C LEU A 249 12.22 -14.72 -2.59
N VAL A 250 13.40 -14.19 -2.91
CA VAL A 250 14.54 -15.03 -3.33
C VAL A 250 14.91 -16.02 -2.23
N LYS A 251 14.87 -15.61 -0.96
CA LYS A 251 15.15 -16.51 0.17
C LYS A 251 14.15 -17.67 0.25
N THR A 252 12.87 -17.41 -0.06
CA THR A 252 11.79 -18.42 -0.03
C THR A 252 12.06 -19.59 -0.96
N ILE A 253 12.62 -19.37 -2.17
CA ILE A 253 12.92 -20.48 -3.09
C ILE A 253 14.11 -21.34 -2.66
N PHE A 254 15.06 -20.80 -1.88
CA PHE A 254 16.13 -21.61 -1.26
C PHE A 254 15.61 -22.41 -0.07
N GLU A 255 14.54 -21.95 0.59
CA GLU A 255 13.85 -22.61 1.68
C GLU A 255 12.82 -23.66 1.20
N GLY A 256 12.88 -24.05 -0.09
CA GLY A 256 11.99 -25.06 -0.69
C GLY A 256 10.61 -24.53 -1.07
N GLY A 257 10.43 -23.20 -1.07
CA GLY A 257 9.15 -22.54 -1.29
C GLY A 257 8.90 -22.08 -2.72
N MET A 258 7.65 -21.71 -2.97
CA MET A 258 7.22 -21.06 -4.21
C MET A 258 7.18 -19.53 -3.99
N ALA A 259 7.63 -18.77 -4.98
CA ALA A 259 7.63 -17.32 -4.94
C ALA A 259 6.97 -16.75 -6.19
N THR A 260 6.23 -15.66 -6.07
CA THR A 260 5.74 -14.89 -7.24
C THR A 260 5.79 -13.40 -7.02
N CYS A 261 6.21 -12.64 -8.03
CA CYS A 261 6.13 -11.18 -8.05
C CYS A 261 5.39 -10.71 -9.30
N PHE A 262 4.37 -9.85 -9.11
CA PHE A 262 3.55 -9.28 -10.17
C PHE A 262 3.88 -7.80 -10.39
N ALA A 263 4.02 -7.36 -11.64
CA ALA A 263 3.83 -5.97 -12.02
C ALA A 263 2.42 -5.80 -12.64
N TYR A 264 1.60 -4.92 -12.07
CA TYR A 264 0.21 -4.67 -12.48
C TYR A 264 -0.05 -3.18 -12.72
N GLY A 265 -1.03 -2.83 -13.55
CA GLY A 265 -1.45 -1.45 -13.82
C GLY A 265 -1.61 -1.17 -15.32
N GLN A 266 -1.91 0.09 -15.66
CA GLN A 266 -2.23 0.48 -17.04
C GLN A 266 -1.04 0.36 -18.00
N THR A 267 -1.31 0.37 -19.30
CA THR A 267 -0.26 0.61 -20.30
C THR A 267 0.42 1.95 -20.08
N GLY A 268 1.75 1.94 -20.19
CA GLY A 268 2.60 3.11 -19.94
C GLY A 268 2.88 3.43 -18.47
N SER A 269 2.39 2.68 -17.48
CA SER A 269 2.67 2.98 -16.05
C SER A 269 4.05 2.51 -15.54
N GLY A 270 4.80 1.71 -16.31
CA GLY A 270 6.16 1.30 -15.97
C GLY A 270 6.36 -0.18 -15.59
N LYS A 271 5.37 -1.05 -15.81
CA LYS A 271 5.47 -2.51 -15.56
C LYS A 271 6.73 -3.14 -16.16
N THR A 272 6.85 -3.13 -17.49
CA THR A 272 7.99 -3.73 -18.21
C THR A 272 9.33 -3.03 -17.92
N HIS A 273 9.34 -1.72 -17.62
CA HIS A 273 10.53 -1.00 -17.17
C HIS A 273 11.03 -1.51 -15.82
N THR A 274 10.11 -1.80 -14.90
CA THR A 274 10.46 -2.32 -13.57
C THR A 274 10.92 -3.77 -13.66
N MET A 275 10.20 -4.61 -14.41
CA MET A 275 10.50 -6.03 -14.51
C MET A 275 11.74 -6.31 -15.37
N GLY A 276 11.78 -5.74 -16.59
CA GLY A 276 12.81 -6.01 -17.59
C GLY A 276 13.86 -4.92 -17.77
N GLY A 277 13.83 -3.82 -17.03
CA GLY A 277 14.88 -2.78 -17.05
C GLY A 277 14.67 -1.64 -18.06
N ASP A 278 15.63 -0.72 -18.07
CA ASP A 278 15.54 0.59 -18.75
C ASP A 278 15.54 0.45 -20.28
N PHE A 279 14.79 1.31 -20.98
CA PHE A 279 14.78 1.36 -22.45
C PHE A 279 15.65 2.50 -23.00
N SER A 280 16.78 2.15 -23.61
CA SER A 280 17.68 3.03 -24.36
C SER A 280 17.32 3.00 -25.85
N GLY A 281 16.32 3.79 -26.24
CA GLY A 281 15.80 3.81 -27.61
C GLY A 281 15.13 2.47 -27.97
N LYS A 282 15.76 1.69 -28.87
CA LYS A 282 15.33 0.32 -29.20
C LYS A 282 16.01 -0.77 -28.37
N SER A 283 17.08 -0.45 -27.63
CA SER A 283 17.81 -1.42 -26.80
C SER A 283 17.29 -1.40 -25.37
N GLN A 284 16.98 -2.56 -24.81
CA GLN A 284 16.57 -2.70 -23.42
C GLN A 284 17.79 -3.09 -22.57
N ASN A 285 18.14 -2.29 -21.58
CA ASN A 285 19.19 -2.61 -20.63
C ASN A 285 18.63 -3.54 -19.53
N SER A 286 18.61 -4.84 -19.85
CA SER A 286 18.02 -5.85 -18.98
C SER A 286 18.71 -5.99 -17.62
N SER A 287 19.97 -5.54 -17.47
CA SER A 287 20.74 -5.64 -16.23
C SER A 287 20.13 -4.91 -15.02
N LYS A 288 19.28 -3.90 -15.26
CA LYS A 288 18.62 -3.07 -14.23
C LYS A 288 17.16 -3.46 -13.95
N GLY A 289 16.64 -4.51 -14.59
CA GLY A 289 15.30 -5.02 -14.31
C GLY A 289 15.26 -5.92 -13.08
N ILE A 290 14.10 -6.01 -12.41
CA ILE A 290 13.87 -7.00 -11.34
C ILE A 290 14.24 -8.42 -11.78
N TYR A 291 14.05 -8.78 -13.06
CA TYR A 291 14.49 -10.06 -13.61
C TYR A 291 15.99 -10.33 -13.41
N ALA A 292 16.86 -9.37 -13.71
CA ALA A 292 18.31 -9.51 -13.57
C ALA A 292 18.76 -9.35 -12.10
N LEU A 293 18.16 -8.42 -11.35
CA LEU A 293 18.46 -8.23 -9.93
C LEU A 293 18.13 -9.49 -9.09
N ALA A 294 16.99 -10.14 -9.37
CA ALA A 294 16.63 -11.42 -8.78
C ALA A 294 17.65 -12.52 -9.13
N ALA A 295 18.07 -12.61 -10.39
CA ALA A 295 19.10 -13.57 -10.82
C ALA A 295 20.45 -13.33 -10.12
N GLN A 296 20.89 -12.07 -9.96
CA GLN A 296 22.11 -11.71 -9.24
C GLN A 296 22.08 -12.20 -7.78
N ASP A 297 20.97 -12.00 -7.07
CA ASP A 297 20.83 -12.52 -5.69
C ASP A 297 20.73 -14.05 -5.65
N VAL A 298 20.05 -14.70 -6.60
CA VAL A 298 20.02 -16.18 -6.69
C VAL A 298 21.43 -16.75 -6.83
N PHE A 299 22.23 -16.26 -7.78
CA PHE A 299 23.62 -16.72 -7.94
C PHE A 299 24.50 -16.34 -6.74
N THR A 300 24.20 -15.25 -6.04
CA THR A 300 24.89 -14.88 -4.80
C THR A 300 24.55 -15.82 -3.65
N LEU A 301 23.29 -16.21 -3.50
CA LEU A 301 22.82 -17.19 -2.50
C LEU A 301 23.35 -18.59 -2.78
N LEU A 302 23.40 -19.04 -4.04
CA LEU A 302 24.02 -20.33 -4.42
C LEU A 302 25.48 -20.46 -3.94
N ARG A 303 26.24 -19.36 -3.91
CA ARG A 303 27.62 -19.34 -3.43
C ARG A 303 27.76 -19.24 -1.90
N GLN A 304 26.68 -19.03 -1.15
CA GLN A 304 26.74 -18.98 0.31
C GLN A 304 26.88 -20.40 0.88
N LYS A 305 27.77 -20.57 1.87
CA LYS A 305 28.05 -21.88 2.51
C LYS A 305 26.78 -22.63 2.95
N ARG A 306 25.75 -21.90 3.43
CA ARG A 306 24.45 -22.48 3.85
C ARG A 306 23.73 -23.25 2.73
N TYR A 307 23.96 -22.88 1.47
CA TYR A 307 23.21 -23.39 0.32
C TYR A 307 24.09 -24.15 -0.68
N ALA A 308 25.41 -23.95 -0.66
CA ALA A 308 26.36 -24.64 -1.54
C ALA A 308 26.27 -26.18 -1.42
N ASP A 309 26.17 -26.70 -0.20
CA ASP A 309 26.12 -28.14 0.08
C ASP A 309 24.79 -28.81 -0.34
N MET A 310 23.81 -28.02 -0.82
CA MET A 310 22.50 -28.55 -1.20
C MET A 310 22.45 -29.11 -2.63
N ASP A 311 23.46 -28.87 -3.48
CA ASP A 311 23.52 -29.33 -4.87
C ASP A 311 22.30 -28.83 -5.69
N LEU A 312 22.13 -27.50 -5.72
CA LEU A 312 21.05 -26.82 -6.44
C LEU A 312 21.51 -26.35 -7.82
N CYS A 313 20.85 -26.87 -8.86
CA CYS A 313 21.01 -26.45 -10.25
C CYS A 313 19.94 -25.41 -10.63
N PRO A 314 20.32 -24.18 -11.03
CA PRO A 314 19.38 -23.17 -11.50
C PRO A 314 19.02 -23.35 -12.99
N TYR A 315 17.74 -23.19 -13.29
CA TYR A 315 17.15 -23.20 -14.62
C TYR A 315 16.29 -21.94 -14.82
N VAL A 316 16.12 -21.53 -16.07
CA VAL A 316 15.25 -20.42 -16.46
C VAL A 316 14.26 -20.86 -17.52
N THR A 317 13.00 -20.44 -17.36
CA THR A 317 11.98 -20.48 -18.41
C THR A 317 11.51 -19.05 -18.71
N PHE A 318 11.10 -18.78 -19.95
CA PHE A 318 10.46 -17.52 -20.30
C PHE A 318 9.36 -17.77 -21.33
N PHE A 319 8.12 -17.42 -20.99
CA PHE A 319 6.97 -17.60 -21.87
C PHE A 319 6.00 -16.43 -21.77
N GLU A 320 5.13 -16.29 -22.77
CA GLU A 320 4.02 -15.35 -22.74
C GLU A 320 2.66 -16.07 -22.78
N ILE A 321 1.68 -15.47 -22.13
CA ILE A 321 0.27 -15.84 -22.21
C ILE A 321 -0.43 -14.77 -23.04
N TYR A 322 -0.91 -15.19 -24.22
CA TYR A 322 -1.51 -14.30 -25.22
C TYR A 322 -2.79 -14.93 -25.77
N ASN A 323 -3.89 -14.18 -25.73
CA ASN A 323 -5.21 -14.60 -26.22
C ASN A 323 -5.59 -16.04 -25.80
N GLY A 324 -5.53 -16.33 -24.49
CA GLY A 324 -5.87 -17.63 -23.88
C GLY A 324 -4.90 -18.78 -24.19
N LYS A 325 -3.78 -18.51 -24.86
CA LYS A 325 -2.77 -19.50 -25.29
C LYS A 325 -1.42 -19.17 -24.65
N VAL A 326 -0.56 -20.18 -24.51
CA VAL A 326 0.79 -20.03 -23.95
C VAL A 326 1.82 -20.24 -25.08
N PHE A 327 2.84 -19.39 -25.13
CA PHE A 327 3.90 -19.42 -26.14
C PHE A 327 5.28 -19.29 -25.49
N ASP A 328 6.19 -20.20 -25.83
CA ASP A 328 7.55 -20.21 -25.31
C ASP A 328 8.40 -19.10 -25.96
N LEU A 329 8.89 -18.13 -25.19
CA LEU A 329 9.69 -17.02 -25.71
C LEU A 329 11.15 -17.43 -25.97
N LEU A 330 11.64 -18.47 -25.29
CA LEU A 330 12.97 -19.03 -25.56
C LEU A 330 12.91 -19.90 -26.82
N ASN A 331 11.85 -20.68 -27.01
CA ASN A 331 11.63 -21.54 -28.16
C ASN A 331 10.78 -20.88 -29.29
N LYS A 332 11.15 -19.67 -29.72
CA LYS A 332 10.63 -18.98 -30.93
C LYS A 332 9.08 -18.87 -31.00
N LYS A 333 8.40 -18.59 -29.88
CA LYS A 333 6.94 -18.62 -29.73
C LYS A 333 6.28 -19.96 -30.06
N ALA A 334 6.95 -21.08 -29.76
CA ALA A 334 6.34 -22.40 -29.81
C ALA A 334 5.08 -22.45 -28.93
N LYS A 335 3.94 -22.83 -29.50
CA LYS A 335 2.66 -22.88 -28.77
C LYS A 335 2.63 -24.07 -27.82
N LEU A 336 2.44 -23.81 -26.54
CA LEU A 336 2.44 -24.82 -25.47
C LEU A 336 1.02 -25.25 -25.07
N ARG A 337 0.92 -26.39 -24.39
CA ARG A 337 -0.33 -26.89 -23.79
C ARG A 337 -0.25 -26.83 -22.28
N VAL A 338 -1.28 -26.28 -21.64
CA VAL A 338 -1.41 -26.25 -20.17
C VAL A 338 -2.40 -27.33 -19.77
N LEU A 339 -1.89 -28.37 -19.10
CA LEU A 339 -2.65 -29.52 -18.59
C LEU A 339 -2.61 -29.56 -17.06
N GLU A 340 -3.55 -30.27 -16.46
CA GLU A 340 -3.65 -30.51 -15.02
C GLU A 340 -3.56 -32.03 -14.80
N ASP A 341 -2.77 -32.49 -13.83
CA ASP A 341 -2.60 -33.93 -13.54
C ASP A 341 -3.57 -34.43 -12.46
N GLU A 342 -3.49 -35.73 -12.13
CA GLU A 342 -4.32 -36.37 -11.10
C GLU A 342 -4.12 -35.78 -9.69
N LYS A 343 -2.99 -35.11 -9.45
CA LYS A 343 -2.67 -34.40 -8.20
C LYS A 343 -3.05 -32.92 -8.25
N GLN A 344 -3.78 -32.51 -9.28
CA GLN A 344 -4.16 -31.13 -9.59
C GLN A 344 -2.97 -30.17 -9.83
N GLN A 345 -1.77 -30.69 -10.14
CA GLN A 345 -0.62 -29.87 -10.48
C GLN A 345 -0.73 -29.42 -11.95
N VAL A 346 -0.48 -28.13 -12.19
CA VAL A 346 -0.63 -27.55 -13.53
C VAL A 346 0.71 -27.56 -14.26
N ASN A 347 0.78 -28.35 -15.31
CA ASN A 347 1.99 -28.59 -16.10
C ASN A 347 1.90 -27.90 -17.47
N VAL A 348 2.92 -27.10 -17.81
CA VAL A 348 3.05 -26.46 -19.13
C VAL A 348 3.87 -27.36 -20.04
N VAL A 349 3.18 -28.25 -20.77
CA VAL A 349 3.81 -29.29 -21.59
C VAL A 349 4.54 -28.67 -22.78
N GLY A 350 5.84 -28.98 -22.87
CA GLY A 350 6.75 -28.50 -23.91
C GLY A 350 7.49 -27.20 -23.59
N LEU A 351 7.33 -26.64 -22.39
CA LEU A 351 8.09 -25.47 -21.94
C LEU A 351 9.59 -25.80 -21.82
N GLN A 352 10.45 -24.97 -22.42
CA GLN A 352 11.88 -25.17 -22.38
C GLN A 352 12.50 -24.64 -21.07
N GLU A 353 12.93 -25.56 -20.20
CA GLU A 353 13.81 -25.25 -19.07
C GLU A 353 15.27 -25.18 -19.55
N VAL A 354 15.84 -23.97 -19.55
CA VAL A 354 17.24 -23.75 -19.94
C VAL A 354 18.12 -23.73 -18.69
N PRO A 355 19.10 -24.65 -18.52
CA PRO A 355 20.06 -24.56 -17.42
C PRO A 355 20.95 -23.33 -17.59
N VAL A 356 21.25 -22.64 -16.49
CA VAL A 356 22.07 -21.42 -16.49
C VAL A 356 23.24 -21.54 -15.53
N SER A 357 24.42 -21.03 -15.91
CA SER A 357 25.64 -21.15 -15.10
C SER A 357 26.08 -19.83 -14.47
N SER A 358 25.62 -18.71 -15.03
CA SER A 358 25.99 -17.36 -14.64
C SER A 358 24.80 -16.40 -14.72
N VAL A 359 24.95 -15.21 -14.11
CA VAL A 359 23.99 -14.11 -14.25
C VAL A 359 23.89 -13.68 -15.72
N ASP A 360 25.01 -13.65 -16.45
CA ASP A 360 25.06 -13.25 -17.85
C ASP A 360 24.25 -14.20 -18.75
N ASP A 361 24.21 -15.49 -18.44
CA ASP A 361 23.35 -16.45 -19.16
C ASP A 361 21.87 -16.13 -18.98
N VAL A 362 21.46 -15.73 -17.77
CA VAL A 362 20.07 -15.28 -17.50
C VAL A 362 19.76 -13.99 -18.24
N ILE A 363 20.68 -13.02 -18.25
CA ILE A 363 20.53 -11.76 -19.01
C ILE A 363 20.34 -12.05 -20.50
N LYS A 364 21.17 -12.92 -21.10
CA LYS A 364 21.01 -13.36 -22.50
C LYS A 364 19.64 -14.01 -22.76
N MET A 365 19.12 -14.81 -21.82
CA MET A 365 17.78 -15.41 -21.96
C MET A 365 16.66 -14.36 -21.86
N ILE A 366 16.79 -13.37 -20.97
CA ILE A 366 15.85 -12.23 -20.85
C ILE A 366 15.85 -11.40 -22.15
N GLU A 367 17.02 -11.08 -22.70
CA GLU A 367 17.16 -10.32 -23.95
C GLU A 367 16.56 -11.08 -25.13
N ARG A 368 16.89 -12.38 -25.28
CA ARG A 368 16.32 -13.27 -26.30
C ARG A 368 14.80 -13.33 -26.21
N GLY A 369 14.25 -13.54 -25.01
CA GLY A 369 12.81 -13.61 -24.80
C GLY A 369 12.09 -12.29 -25.02
N SER A 370 12.69 -11.16 -24.60
CA SER A 370 12.15 -9.81 -24.81
C SER A 370 12.16 -9.40 -26.29
N ALA A 371 13.22 -9.74 -27.03
CA ALA A 371 13.27 -9.58 -28.49
C ALA A 371 12.20 -10.43 -29.19
N CYS A 372 12.05 -11.69 -28.78
CA CYS A 372 11.02 -12.61 -29.28
C CYS A 372 9.60 -12.08 -28.99
N ARG A 373 9.33 -11.58 -27.78
CA ARG A 373 8.05 -10.93 -27.42
C ARG A 373 7.75 -9.76 -28.36
N THR A 374 8.76 -8.95 -28.66
CA THR A 374 8.69 -7.72 -29.47
C THR A 374 8.52 -7.96 -30.97
N SER A 375 8.98 -9.10 -31.52
CA SER A 375 9.02 -9.33 -32.98
C SER A 375 7.66 -9.53 -33.68
N GLY A 376 6.54 -9.37 -32.96
CA GLY A 376 5.17 -9.40 -33.50
C GLY A 376 4.48 -8.03 -33.59
N GLN A 377 5.20 -6.93 -33.36
CA GLN A 377 4.61 -5.58 -33.31
C GLN A 377 4.30 -5.01 -34.70
N THR A 378 3.03 -4.70 -34.94
CA THR A 378 2.63 -3.68 -35.95
C THR A 378 2.63 -2.30 -35.29
N PHE A 379 2.71 -1.22 -36.09
CA PHE A 379 2.78 0.16 -35.57
C PHE A 379 1.62 0.58 -34.64
N ALA A 380 0.49 -0.15 -34.65
CA ALA A 380 -0.65 0.08 -33.75
C ALA A 380 -0.64 -0.79 -32.47
N ASN A 381 0.20 -1.83 -32.41
CA ASN A 381 0.12 -2.90 -31.42
C ASN A 381 1.44 -3.06 -30.66
N ALA A 382 1.65 -2.28 -29.60
CA ALA A 382 2.76 -2.45 -28.67
C ALA A 382 2.59 -3.76 -27.86
N SER A 383 3.14 -4.87 -28.37
CA SER A 383 2.87 -6.24 -27.86
C SER A 383 3.07 -6.44 -26.35
N SER A 384 3.92 -5.65 -25.68
CA SER A 384 4.14 -5.74 -24.24
C SER A 384 2.93 -5.31 -23.39
N SER A 385 1.97 -4.56 -23.94
CA SER A 385 0.71 -4.28 -23.23
C SER A 385 -0.33 -5.38 -23.33
N ARG A 386 -0.18 -6.34 -24.25
CA ARG A 386 -1.26 -7.27 -24.63
C ARG A 386 -0.98 -8.74 -24.37
N SER A 387 0.25 -9.11 -24.03
CA SER A 387 0.60 -10.44 -23.50
C SER A 387 1.14 -10.34 -22.07
N HIS A 388 0.77 -11.28 -21.21
CA HIS A 388 1.41 -11.45 -19.90
C HIS A 388 2.71 -12.21 -20.10
N ALA A 389 3.84 -11.67 -19.65
CA ALA A 389 5.13 -12.37 -19.73
C ALA A 389 5.51 -12.93 -18.36
N VAL A 390 5.94 -14.19 -18.33
CA VAL A 390 6.31 -14.93 -17.12
C VAL A 390 7.72 -15.46 -17.31
N LEU A 391 8.68 -14.85 -16.60
CA LEU A 391 10.02 -15.39 -16.43
C LEU A 391 10.02 -16.24 -15.15
N GLN A 392 10.53 -17.46 -15.19
CA GLN A 392 10.68 -18.28 -13.98
C GLN A 392 12.14 -18.60 -13.74
N VAL A 393 12.59 -18.43 -12.50
CA VAL A 393 13.86 -18.99 -12.01
C VAL A 393 13.53 -20.22 -11.17
N ILE A 394 14.02 -21.37 -11.59
CA ILE A 394 13.70 -22.68 -11.02
C ILE A 394 14.98 -23.25 -10.41
N LEU A 395 14.93 -23.66 -9.15
CA LEU A 395 16.00 -24.39 -8.49
C LEU A 395 15.61 -25.86 -8.46
N ARG A 396 16.46 -26.73 -9.02
CA ARG A 396 16.30 -28.18 -8.96
C ARG A 396 17.40 -28.81 -8.12
N ARG A 397 17.05 -29.84 -7.34
CA ARG A 397 17.98 -30.68 -6.57
C ARG A 397 17.90 -32.11 -7.10
N ARG A 398 18.98 -32.63 -7.69
CA ARG A 398 19.00 -33.98 -8.31
C ARG A 398 17.78 -34.22 -9.23
N ASN A 399 17.50 -33.25 -10.11
CA ASN A 399 16.33 -33.16 -11.01
C ASN A 399 14.95 -32.96 -10.35
N PHE A 400 14.78 -33.09 -9.03
CA PHE A 400 13.53 -32.73 -8.35
C PHE A 400 13.38 -31.20 -8.23
N LEU A 401 12.16 -30.69 -8.31
CA LEU A 401 11.87 -29.28 -8.06
C LEU A 401 12.12 -28.95 -6.58
N HIS A 402 13.02 -28.00 -6.31
CA HIS A 402 13.27 -27.48 -4.95
C HIS A 402 12.52 -26.16 -4.71
N GLY A 403 12.65 -25.19 -5.63
CA GLY A 403 11.99 -23.90 -5.51
C GLY A 403 11.73 -23.25 -6.87
N LYS A 404 10.72 -22.38 -6.95
CA LYS A 404 10.29 -21.71 -8.20
C LYS A 404 9.92 -20.26 -7.93
N PHE A 405 10.61 -19.31 -8.56
CA PHE A 405 10.28 -17.89 -8.50
C PHE A 405 9.72 -17.43 -9.84
N SER A 406 8.42 -17.13 -9.88
CA SER A 406 7.75 -16.58 -11.07
C SER A 406 7.76 -15.04 -11.01
N LEU A 407 8.36 -14.40 -11.99
CA LEU A 407 8.42 -12.95 -12.15
C LEU A 407 7.52 -12.55 -13.34
N VAL A 408 6.41 -11.87 -13.05
CA VAL A 408 5.28 -11.69 -13.97
C VAL A 408 5.12 -10.23 -14.37
N ASP A 409 5.28 -9.92 -15.66
CA ASP A 409 4.93 -8.63 -16.28
C ASP A 409 3.53 -8.77 -16.92
N LEU A 410 2.49 -8.32 -16.22
CA LEU A 410 1.11 -8.46 -16.69
C LEU A 410 0.82 -7.52 -17.88
N ALA A 411 -0.20 -7.85 -18.65
CA ALA A 411 -0.80 -6.96 -19.63
C ALA A 411 -1.39 -5.69 -18.98
N GLY A 412 -1.73 -4.68 -19.80
CA GLY A 412 -2.43 -3.47 -19.37
C GLY A 412 -3.84 -3.75 -18.86
N ASN A 413 -4.31 -2.96 -17.89
CA ASN A 413 -5.67 -3.05 -17.33
C ASN A 413 -6.64 -1.96 -17.86
N GLU A 414 -6.27 -1.27 -18.95
CA GLU A 414 -7.16 -0.36 -19.68
C GLU A 414 -8.41 -1.04 -20.27
N ARG A 415 -9.43 -0.25 -20.58
CA ARG A 415 -10.73 -0.75 -21.04
C ARG A 415 -10.79 -0.85 -22.57
N GLY A 416 -11.65 -1.74 -23.06
CA GLY A 416 -11.88 -1.91 -24.51
C GLY A 416 -12.45 -0.67 -25.21
N THR A 417 -13.06 0.26 -24.47
CA THR A 417 -13.53 1.57 -24.95
C THR A 417 -12.41 2.51 -25.38
N ASP A 418 -11.19 2.24 -24.91
CA ASP A 418 -10.05 3.15 -25.05
C ASP A 418 -9.20 2.79 -26.28
N VAL A 419 -9.55 1.67 -26.92
CA VAL A 419 -8.99 1.18 -28.16
C VAL A 419 -9.63 1.94 -29.32
N SER A 420 -8.90 2.87 -29.91
CA SER A 420 -9.37 3.68 -31.05
C SER A 420 -9.62 2.90 -32.35
N SER A 421 -9.24 1.63 -32.41
CA SER A 421 -9.51 0.73 -33.54
C SER A 421 -10.69 -0.19 -33.26
N ASN A 422 -11.77 -0.05 -34.04
CA ASN A 422 -12.93 -0.97 -34.07
C ASN A 422 -12.61 -2.37 -34.65
N ASP A 423 -11.36 -2.81 -34.62
CA ASP A 423 -10.97 -4.12 -35.11
C ASP A 423 -11.42 -5.22 -34.13
N ARG A 424 -12.20 -6.17 -34.65
CA ARG A 424 -12.72 -7.33 -33.93
C ARG A 424 -11.60 -8.14 -33.27
N HIS A 425 -10.41 -8.20 -33.86
CA HIS A 425 -9.27 -8.90 -33.24
C HIS A 425 -8.86 -8.23 -31.92
N THR A 426 -8.71 -6.90 -31.93
CA THR A 426 -8.29 -6.13 -30.74
C THR A 426 -9.37 -6.16 -29.64
N ILE A 427 -10.66 -6.16 -30.00
CA ILE A 427 -11.75 -6.31 -29.03
C ILE A 427 -11.69 -7.66 -28.29
N VAL A 428 -11.45 -8.77 -29.01
CA VAL A 428 -11.32 -10.11 -28.41
C VAL A 428 -10.07 -10.20 -27.53
N GLU A 429 -8.97 -9.60 -27.98
CA GLU A 429 -7.71 -9.51 -27.24
C GLU A 429 -7.89 -8.76 -25.90
N THR A 430 -8.50 -7.56 -25.90
CA THR A 430 -8.78 -6.80 -24.68
C THR A 430 -9.78 -7.49 -23.76
N ALA A 431 -10.75 -8.23 -24.31
CA ALA A 431 -11.68 -9.04 -23.51
C ALA A 431 -10.98 -10.19 -22.77
N GLU A 432 -10.02 -10.88 -23.41
CA GLU A 432 -9.25 -11.96 -22.78
C GLU A 432 -8.25 -11.43 -21.74
N ILE A 433 -7.61 -10.28 -21.99
CA ILE A 433 -6.79 -9.60 -20.99
C ILE A 433 -7.61 -9.30 -19.74
N ASN A 434 -8.77 -8.65 -19.88
CA ASN A 434 -9.64 -8.34 -18.76
C ASN A 434 -10.19 -9.59 -18.05
N ARG A 435 -10.52 -10.66 -18.78
CA ARG A 435 -10.90 -11.97 -18.21
C ARG A 435 -9.80 -12.55 -17.33
N SER A 436 -8.55 -12.53 -17.79
CA SER A 436 -7.41 -13.07 -17.04
C SER A 436 -7.04 -12.24 -15.80
N LEU A 437 -7.15 -10.90 -15.88
CA LEU A 437 -6.94 -10.02 -14.73
C LEU A 437 -8.08 -10.13 -13.70
N LEU A 438 -9.33 -10.26 -14.14
CA LEU A 438 -10.46 -10.53 -13.24
C LEU A 438 -10.34 -11.89 -12.56
N ALA A 439 -9.94 -12.94 -13.29
CA ALA A 439 -9.67 -14.25 -12.71
C ALA A 439 -8.59 -14.18 -11.62
N LEU A 440 -7.50 -13.45 -11.86
CA LEU A 440 -6.43 -13.24 -10.89
C LEU A 440 -6.95 -12.51 -9.63
N LYS A 441 -7.76 -11.48 -9.82
CA LYS A 441 -8.43 -10.74 -8.73
C LYS A 441 -9.24 -11.67 -7.83
N GLU A 442 -10.08 -12.49 -8.43
CA GLU A 442 -10.96 -13.40 -7.69
C GLU A 442 -10.18 -14.54 -7.02
N CYS A 443 -9.09 -15.03 -7.63
CA CYS A 443 -8.22 -16.01 -6.98
C CYS A 443 -7.58 -15.45 -5.71
N ILE A 444 -7.02 -14.24 -5.77
CA ILE A 444 -6.40 -13.59 -4.59
C ILE A 444 -7.47 -13.22 -3.55
N ARG A 445 -8.64 -12.76 -3.98
CA ARG A 445 -9.77 -12.45 -3.09
C ARG A 445 -10.26 -13.68 -2.33
N SER A 446 -10.45 -14.81 -3.02
CA SER A 446 -10.86 -16.07 -2.41
C SER A 446 -9.78 -16.65 -1.50
N LEU A 447 -8.50 -16.52 -1.86
CA LEU A 447 -7.39 -16.90 -0.99
C LEU A 447 -7.43 -16.13 0.34
N GLY A 448 -7.68 -14.82 0.31
CA GLY A 448 -7.74 -14.00 1.53
C GLY A 448 -9.03 -14.08 2.34
N GLN A 449 -10.04 -14.77 1.82
CA GLN A 449 -11.23 -15.15 2.57
C GLN A 449 -11.18 -16.61 3.04
N ASN A 450 -10.04 -17.30 2.86
CA ASN A 450 -9.88 -18.75 3.10
C ASN A 450 -11.04 -19.56 2.48
N SER A 451 -11.46 -19.20 1.27
CA SER A 451 -12.56 -19.88 0.56
C SER A 451 -12.14 -21.30 0.16
N GLU A 452 -12.99 -22.28 0.46
CA GLU A 452 -12.76 -23.70 0.15
C GLU A 452 -12.48 -23.94 -1.36
N HIS A 453 -13.21 -23.24 -2.23
CA HIS A 453 -13.00 -23.29 -3.67
C HIS A 453 -12.42 -21.98 -4.22
N ILE A 454 -11.18 -22.03 -4.72
CA ILE A 454 -10.50 -20.92 -5.38
C ILE A 454 -10.54 -21.12 -6.92
N PRO A 455 -11.06 -20.16 -7.70
CA PRO A 455 -11.44 -20.38 -9.11
C PRO A 455 -10.27 -20.32 -10.12
N PHE A 456 -9.17 -21.03 -9.85
CA PHE A 456 -7.95 -21.01 -10.68
C PHE A 456 -8.18 -21.35 -12.15
N ARG A 457 -9.20 -22.16 -12.48
CA ARG A 457 -9.50 -22.59 -13.86
C ARG A 457 -10.05 -21.47 -14.77
N MET A 458 -10.43 -20.31 -14.23
CA MET A 458 -11.06 -19.20 -14.98
C MET A 458 -10.17 -18.54 -16.06
N SER A 459 -8.84 -18.69 -16.00
CA SER A 459 -7.93 -18.20 -17.04
C SER A 459 -6.66 -19.05 -17.12
N LYS A 460 -5.93 -19.02 -18.25
CA LYS A 460 -4.63 -19.69 -18.34
C LYS A 460 -3.56 -19.08 -17.43
N LEU A 461 -3.65 -17.78 -17.14
CA LEU A 461 -2.76 -17.11 -16.18
C LEU A 461 -2.92 -17.70 -14.77
N THR A 462 -4.16 -17.79 -14.28
CA THR A 462 -4.45 -18.34 -12.94
C THR A 462 -4.24 -19.84 -12.85
N GLN A 463 -4.42 -20.60 -13.95
CA GLN A 463 -4.04 -22.02 -13.99
C GLN A 463 -2.53 -22.18 -13.81
N VAL A 464 -1.71 -21.50 -14.61
CA VAL A 464 -0.23 -21.64 -14.58
C VAL A 464 0.38 -21.17 -13.25
N LEU A 465 -0.27 -20.23 -12.56
CA LEU A 465 0.19 -19.70 -11.28
C LEU A 465 -0.41 -20.41 -10.04
N ARG A 466 -1.24 -21.46 -10.23
CA ARG A 466 -1.94 -22.17 -9.14
C ARG A 466 -1.01 -22.57 -7.99
N ASP A 467 0.11 -23.22 -8.30
CA ASP A 467 1.10 -23.69 -7.31
C ASP A 467 1.63 -22.54 -6.44
N SER A 468 1.73 -21.34 -7.02
CA SER A 468 2.28 -20.15 -6.35
C SER A 468 1.28 -19.46 -5.41
N PHE A 469 0.04 -19.92 -5.35
CA PHE A 469 -0.97 -19.43 -4.40
C PHE A 469 -1.35 -20.47 -3.35
N ILE A 470 -1.43 -21.76 -3.72
CA ILE A 470 -1.90 -22.82 -2.81
C ILE A 470 -0.80 -23.30 -1.85
N GLY A 471 0.47 -23.29 -2.26
CA GLY A 471 1.57 -23.86 -1.46
C GLY A 471 1.67 -23.28 -0.05
N GLU A 472 1.88 -24.17 0.94
CA GLU A 472 2.07 -23.81 2.35
C GLU A 472 3.25 -22.84 2.51
N ASN A 473 4.40 -23.20 1.95
CA ASN A 473 5.56 -22.31 1.82
C ASN A 473 5.51 -21.51 0.51
N SER A 474 4.40 -20.79 0.26
CA SER A 474 4.29 -19.86 -0.88
C SER A 474 4.17 -18.41 -0.44
N ARG A 475 4.93 -17.54 -1.10
CA ARG A 475 4.91 -16.08 -0.89
C ARG A 475 4.70 -15.32 -2.19
N THR A 476 3.90 -14.26 -2.12
CA THR A 476 3.54 -13.42 -3.27
C THR A 476 3.86 -11.96 -3.00
N CYS A 477 4.32 -11.22 -4.02
CA CYS A 477 4.36 -9.77 -4.01
C CYS A 477 3.61 -9.21 -5.23
N MET A 478 2.85 -8.13 -5.04
CA MET A 478 2.21 -7.37 -6.09
C MET A 478 2.75 -5.94 -6.10
N ILE A 479 3.21 -5.46 -7.25
CA ILE A 479 3.67 -4.10 -7.47
C ILE A 479 2.68 -3.39 -8.40
N ALA A 480 1.87 -2.51 -7.82
CA ALA A 480 0.89 -1.70 -8.53
C ALA A 480 1.57 -0.45 -9.14
N MET A 481 1.69 -0.42 -10.46
CA MET A 481 2.34 0.62 -11.23
C MET A 481 1.30 1.64 -11.71
N ILE A 482 1.47 2.93 -11.35
CA ILE A 482 0.50 3.99 -11.67
C ILE A 482 1.11 5.13 -12.48
N SER A 483 0.27 5.78 -13.29
CA SER A 483 0.65 6.98 -14.05
C SER A 483 0.22 8.24 -13.28
N PRO A 484 1.10 9.22 -13.05
CA PRO A 484 0.79 10.42 -12.25
C PRO A 484 -0.15 11.41 -12.94
N GLY A 485 -0.26 11.37 -14.28
CA GLY A 485 -0.97 12.39 -15.06
C GLY A 485 -2.49 12.37 -14.86
N MET A 486 -3.08 13.55 -14.80
CA MET A 486 -4.53 13.78 -14.63
C MET A 486 -5.40 12.98 -15.62
N ASN A 487 -5.02 12.89 -16.90
CA ASN A 487 -5.78 12.09 -17.87
C ASN A 487 -5.74 10.57 -17.56
N SER A 488 -4.83 10.12 -16.69
CA SER A 488 -4.74 8.74 -16.20
C SER A 488 -5.38 8.55 -14.81
N CYS A 489 -6.10 9.54 -14.28
CA CYS A 489 -6.68 9.48 -12.94
C CYS A 489 -7.66 8.31 -12.78
N GLU A 490 -8.53 8.04 -13.76
CA GLU A 490 -9.49 6.93 -13.69
C GLU A 490 -8.78 5.56 -13.71
N TYR A 491 -7.78 5.36 -14.59
CA TYR A 491 -7.00 4.12 -14.63
C TYR A 491 -6.18 3.89 -13.36
N THR A 492 -5.63 4.97 -12.80
CA THR A 492 -4.91 4.95 -11.53
C THR A 492 -5.86 4.56 -10.40
N LEU A 493 -7.04 5.18 -10.30
CA LEU A 493 -8.07 4.84 -9.33
C LEU A 493 -8.54 3.37 -9.45
N ASN A 494 -8.74 2.86 -10.66
CA ASN A 494 -9.05 1.45 -10.90
C ASN A 494 -7.91 0.51 -10.46
N THR A 495 -6.66 0.90 -10.71
CA THR A 495 -5.47 0.14 -10.28
C THR A 495 -5.36 0.11 -8.76
N LEU A 496 -5.49 1.27 -8.09
CA LEU A 496 -5.44 1.40 -6.64
C LEU A 496 -6.55 0.59 -5.95
N ARG A 497 -7.79 0.68 -6.43
CA ARG A 497 -8.94 -0.10 -5.93
C ARG A 497 -8.81 -1.62 -6.16
N TYR A 498 -8.01 -2.04 -7.14
CA TYR A 498 -7.67 -3.46 -7.33
C TYR A 498 -6.62 -3.90 -6.29
N SER A 499 -5.58 -3.10 -6.06
CA SER A 499 -4.47 -3.47 -5.17
C SER A 499 -4.81 -3.36 -3.68
N VAL A 500 -5.69 -2.43 -3.27
CA VAL A 500 -6.14 -2.26 -1.88
C VAL A 500 -7.37 -3.15 -1.59
N LEU A 501 -7.38 -4.38 -2.10
CA LEU A 501 -8.47 -5.32 -1.80
C LEU A 501 -8.40 -5.74 -0.33
N PRO A 502 -9.54 -5.78 0.40
CA PRO A 502 -9.57 -6.23 1.81
C PRO A 502 -9.02 -7.65 2.03
N ALA A 503 -8.91 -8.46 0.98
CA ALA A 503 -8.27 -9.76 1.04
C ALA A 503 -6.76 -9.69 1.28
N PHE A 504 -6.04 -8.71 0.72
CA PHE A 504 -4.62 -8.50 1.05
C PHE A 504 -4.47 -8.05 2.50
N GLU A 505 -5.31 -7.09 2.92
CA GLU A 505 -5.32 -6.54 4.28
C GLU A 505 -5.66 -7.62 5.32
N ALA A 506 -6.64 -8.49 5.04
CA ALA A 506 -7.00 -9.62 5.89
C ALA A 506 -5.92 -10.72 5.95
N ILE A 507 -5.27 -11.07 4.84
CA ILE A 507 -4.17 -12.04 4.85
C ILE A 507 -3.00 -11.53 5.68
N SER A 508 -2.61 -10.26 5.49
CA SER A 508 -1.52 -9.66 6.25
C SER A 508 -1.84 -9.67 7.75
N GLN A 509 -3.05 -9.26 8.15
CA GLN A 509 -3.49 -9.32 9.55
C GLN A 509 -3.51 -10.74 10.14
N VAL A 510 -4.00 -11.74 9.40
CA VAL A 510 -3.98 -13.15 9.87
C VAL A 510 -2.54 -13.63 10.04
N SER A 511 -1.65 -13.36 9.07
CA SER A 511 -0.25 -13.78 9.16
C SER A 511 0.54 -13.09 10.28
N GLU A 512 0.29 -11.80 10.56
CA GLU A 512 0.85 -11.12 11.73
C GLU A 512 0.34 -11.71 13.04
N MET A 513 -0.92 -12.14 13.08
CA MET A 513 -1.52 -12.75 14.27
C MET A 513 -0.93 -14.15 14.53
N GLU A 514 -0.67 -14.94 13.49
CA GLU A 514 0.03 -16.23 13.58
C GLU A 514 1.49 -16.07 14.01
N GLU A 515 2.26 -15.12 13.45
CA GLU A 515 3.64 -14.87 13.88
C GLU A 515 3.73 -14.42 15.34
N ARG A 516 2.84 -13.51 15.79
CA ARG A 516 2.78 -13.12 17.21
C ARG A 516 2.43 -14.28 18.13
N PHE A 517 1.48 -15.14 17.73
CA PHE A 517 1.12 -16.32 18.51
C PHE A 517 2.29 -17.31 18.62
N TYR A 518 3.10 -17.45 17.56
CA TYR A 518 4.32 -18.27 17.57
C TYR A 518 5.44 -17.67 18.45
N GLU A 519 5.63 -16.35 18.46
CA GLU A 519 6.57 -15.68 19.36
C GLU A 519 6.14 -15.82 20.83
N GLU A 520 4.85 -15.60 21.15
CA GLU A 520 4.31 -15.78 22.51
C GLU A 520 4.41 -17.24 22.98
N LEU A 521 4.21 -18.23 22.10
CA LEU A 521 4.40 -19.65 22.39
C LEU A 521 5.87 -20.02 22.64
N LYS A 522 6.82 -19.45 21.89
CA LYS A 522 8.26 -19.62 22.18
C LYS A 522 8.61 -19.04 23.55
N VAL A 523 8.15 -17.83 23.87
CA VAL A 523 8.39 -17.18 25.17
C VAL A 523 7.79 -18.01 26.31
N CYS A 524 6.57 -18.53 26.14
CA CYS A 524 5.96 -19.45 27.11
C CYS A 524 6.75 -20.75 27.28
N SER A 525 7.22 -21.34 26.19
CA SER A 525 8.03 -22.57 26.22
C SER A 525 9.38 -22.35 26.92
N PHE A 526 10.04 -21.21 26.67
CA PHE A 526 11.30 -20.84 27.32
C PHE A 526 11.11 -20.58 28.83
N LEU A 527 10.02 -19.93 29.22
CA LEU A 527 9.64 -19.71 30.62
C LEU A 527 9.23 -21.00 31.35
N CYS A 528 8.64 -21.97 30.66
CA CYS A 528 8.39 -23.30 31.20
C CYS A 528 9.69 -24.11 31.39
N PHE A 529 10.65 -23.99 30.47
CA PHE A 529 11.95 -24.65 30.59
C PHE A 529 12.77 -24.09 31.76
N LEU A 530 12.78 -22.76 31.94
CA LEU A 530 13.36 -22.05 33.10
C LEU A 530 12.61 -22.25 34.43
N ARG A 531 11.54 -23.05 34.45
CA ARG A 531 10.87 -23.52 35.69
C ARG A 531 11.12 -24.99 35.99
N PHE A 532 11.85 -25.69 35.13
CA PHE A 532 12.18 -27.12 35.25
C PHE A 532 13.69 -27.39 35.39
N VAL A 533 14.51 -26.34 35.38
CA VAL A 533 15.93 -26.29 35.75
C VAL A 533 16.06 -25.38 36.97
#